data_AF-A0A4Y2FV27-F1
#
_entry.id   AF-A0A4Y2FV27-F1
#
_cell.length_a   1.000
_cell.length_b   1.000
_cell.length_c   1.000
_cell.angle_alpha   90.00
_cell.angle_beta   90.00
_cell.angle_gamma   90.00
#
_symmetry.space_group_name_H-M   'P 1'
#
loop_
_entity.id
_entity.type
_entity.pdbx_description
1 polymer ?
#
loop_
_entity_poly.entity_id
_entity_poly.type
_entity_poly.pdbx_seq_one_letter_code
_entity_poly.pdbx_strand_id
1 'polypeptide(L)' 'MYNPKRRRGLSPKLQQNWEGPYTIVKKLNDVIYRVQRSPNAKPKVIHINRLSPYRATDHSSV' A
#
# COMPACT_ATOMS: atom_id res chain seq x y z
N MET A 1 0.43 -0.92 -1.02
CA MET A 1 -0.69 -1.28 -1.93
C MET A 1 -0.20 -1.37 -3.38
N TYR A 2 -0.52 -2.44 -4.10
CA TYR A 2 -0.14 -2.59 -5.52
C TYR A 2 -0.93 -1.62 -6.40
N ASN A 3 -0.21 -0.69 -7.03
CA ASN A 3 -0.73 0.37 -7.89
C ASN A 3 0.29 0.62 -9.04
N PRO A 4 0.26 -0.19 -10.11
CA PRO A 4 1.21 -0.10 -11.21
C PRO A 4 0.94 1.17 -12.04
N LYS A 5 1.42 2.30 -11.54
CA LYS A 5 1.36 3.59 -12.21
C LYS A 5 2.63 3.80 -13.02
N ARG A 6 2.47 3.97 -14.33
CA ARG A 6 3.57 4.27 -15.24
C ARG A 6 3.99 5.73 -15.11
N ARG A 7 5.24 5.96 -14.73
CA ARG A 7 5.92 7.26 -14.83
C ARG A 7 6.62 7.35 -16.18
N ARG A 8 6.38 8.44 -16.92
CA ARG A 8 7.07 8.72 -18.20
C ARG A 8 8.55 8.94 -17.93
N GLY A 9 9.41 8.43 -18.81
CA GLY A 9 10.87 8.55 -18.69
C GLY A 9 11.56 7.50 -17.81
N LEU A 10 10.80 6.58 -17.17
CA LEU A 10 11.37 5.47 -16.39
C LEU A 10 11.06 4.11 -17.04
N SER A 11 11.99 3.16 -16.95
CA SER A 11 11.77 1.78 -17.43
C SER A 11 10.63 1.11 -16.64
N PRO A 12 9.58 0.57 -17.29
CA PRO A 12 8.42 -0.02 -16.59
C PRO A 12 8.78 -1.13 -15.59
N LYS A 13 9.82 -1.93 -15.89
CA LYS A 13 10.25 -3.05 -15.03
C LYS A 13 10.95 -2.62 -13.76
N LEU A 14 11.53 -1.41 -13.74
CA LEU A 14 12.29 -0.88 -12.61
C LEU A 14 11.46 0.08 -11.74
N GLN A 15 10.18 0.29 -12.06
CA GLN A 15 9.31 1.18 -11.30
C GLN A 15 8.74 0.47 -10.07
N GLN A 16 8.70 1.19 -8.94
CA GLN A 16 8.04 0.72 -7.74
C GLN A 16 6.51 0.71 -7.94
N ASN A 17 5.95 -0.48 -8.08
CA ASN A 17 4.50 -0.68 -8.21
C ASN A 17 3.78 -0.71 -6.86
N TRP A 18 4.52 -0.77 -5.75
CA TRP A 18 3.96 -0.77 -4.40
C TRP A 18 3.90 0.65 -3.85
N GLU A 19 2.70 1.20 -3.75
CA GLU A 19 2.44 2.50 -3.13
C GLU A 19 2.30 2.32 -1.61
N GLY A 20 3.17 3.01 -0.86
CA GLY A 20 3.03 3.39 0.55
C GLY A 20 2.82 2.27 1.59
N PRO A 21 3.17 2.55 2.86
CA PRO A 21 2.52 1.88 3.96
C PRO A 21 1.06 2.37 4.03
N TYR A 22 0.16 1.42 4.23
CA TYR A 22 -1.25 1.68 4.49
C TYR A 22 -1.63 0.94 5.76
N THR A 23 -2.44 1.58 6.60
CA THR A 23 -3.02 0.94 7.77
C THR A 23 -4.35 0.31 7.39
N ILE A 24 -4.59 -0.93 7.83
CA ILE A 24 -5.89 -1.56 7.71
C ILE A 24 -6.81 -0.94 8.77
N VAL A 25 -7.88 -0.28 8.32
CA VAL A 25 -8.88 0.33 9.21
C VAL A 25 -9.95 -0.68 9.60
N LYS A 26 -10.38 -1.50 8.64
CA LYS A 26 -11.43 -2.49 8.85
C LYS A 26 -11.29 -3.65 7.86
N LYS A 27 -11.43 -4.88 8.35
CA LYS A 27 -11.68 -6.06 7.52
C LYS A 27 -13.19 -6.10 7.20
N LEU A 28 -13.55 -6.04 5.92
CA LEU A 28 -14.97 -6.09 5.52
C LEU A 28 -15.42 -7.55 5.32
N ASN A 29 -14.55 -8.37 4.72
CA ASN A 29 -14.67 -9.83 4.63
C ASN A 29 -13.27 -10.42 4.47
N ASP A 30 -13.14 -11.72 4.16
CA ASP A 30 -11.83 -12.38 4.04
C ASP A 30 -10.96 -11.89 2.88
N VAL A 31 -11.57 -11.28 1.87
CA VAL A 31 -10.89 -10.87 0.64
C VAL A 31 -10.83 -9.36 0.43
N ILE A 32 -11.69 -8.59 1.11
CA ILE A 32 -11.88 -7.15 0.99
C ILE A 32 -11.57 -6.45 2.32
N TYR A 33 -10.69 -5.46 2.23
CA TYR A 33 -10.23 -4.65 3.35
C TYR A 33 -10.41 -3.17 3.07
N ARG A 34 -10.70 -2.39 4.10
CA ARG A 34 -10.66 -0.93 4.08
C ARG A 34 -9.31 -0.48 4.64
N VAL A 35 -8.56 0.28 3.84
CA VAL A 35 -7.22 0.77 4.18
C VAL A 35 -7.16 2.29 4.14
N GLN A 36 -6.22 2.86 4.88
CA GLN A 36 -6.04 4.30 5.00
C GLN A 36 -4.54 4.63 5.03
N ARG A 37 -4.15 5.70 4.32
CA ARG A 37 -2.73 6.09 4.17
C ARG A 37 -2.24 6.94 5.34
N SER A 38 -3.11 7.79 5.87
CA SER A 38 -2.85 8.66 7.03
C SER A 38 -4.19 8.94 7.74
N PRO A 39 -4.21 9.33 9.03
CA PRO A 39 -5.43 9.47 9.82
C PRO A 39 -6.52 10.36 9.18
N ASN A 40 -6.11 11.35 8.38
CA ASN A 40 -7.02 12.31 7.73
C ASN A 40 -7.33 11.95 6.26
N ALA A 41 -6.65 10.95 5.68
CA ALA A 41 -6.90 10.54 4.30
C ALA A 41 -8.20 9.74 4.19
N LYS A 42 -8.96 9.95 3.11
CA LYS A 42 -10.15 9.14 2.82
C LYS A 42 -9.78 7.64 2.73
N PRO A 43 -10.43 6.75 3.50
CA PRO A 43 -10.20 5.32 3.41
C PRO A 43 -10.62 4.75 2.05
N LYS A 44 -9.93 3.71 1.60
CA LYS A 44 -10.18 3.00 0.34
C LYS A 44 -10.48 1.54 0.59
N VAL A 45 -11.39 0.96 -0.19
CA VAL A 45 -11.71 -0.46 -0.14
C VAL A 45 -10.90 -1.19 -1.22
N ILE A 46 -10.18 -2.25 -0.86
CA ILE A 46 -9.28 -2.98 -1.75
C ILE A 46 -9.28 -4.49 -1.48
N HIS A 47 -8.89 -5.26 -2.49
CA HIS A 47 -8.70 -6.72 -2.38
C HIS A 47 -7.35 -7.07 -1.72
N ILE A 48 -7.31 -8.16 -0.95
CA ILE A 48 -6.11 -8.62 -0.21
C ILE A 48 -4.89 -8.87 -1.12
N ASN A 49 -5.09 -9.38 -2.34
CA ASN A 49 -4.02 -9.56 -3.34
C ASN A 49 -3.29 -8.27 -3.75
N ARG A 50 -3.84 -7.08 -3.41
CA ARG A 50 -3.18 -5.78 -3.63
C ARG A 50 -2.42 -5.29 -2.40
N LEU A 51 -2.37 -6.07 -1.33
CA LEU A 51 -1.64 -5.78 -0.11
C LEU A 51 -0.43 -6.70 0.01
N SER A 52 0.63 -6.16 0.56
CA SER A 52 1.78 -6.90 1.05
C SER A 52 2.06 -6.44 2.48
N PRO A 53 2.43 -7.34 3.40
CA PRO A 53 2.84 -6.95 4.74
C PRO A 53 3.98 -5.93 4.66
N TYR A 54 3.83 -4.82 5.36
CA TYR A 54 4.87 -3.81 5.46
C TYR A 54 5.94 -4.31 6.44
N ARG A 55 7.18 -4.45 5.97
CA ARG A 55 8.33 -4.73 6.82
C ARG A 55 8.97 -3.40 7.16
N ALA A 56 8.72 -2.92 8.37
CA ALA A 56 9.55 -1.84 8.90
C ALA A 56 10.96 -2.40 9.05
N THR A 57 11.91 -1.84 8.30
CA THR A 57 13.31 -1.89 8.72
C THR A 57 13.36 -1.09 10.01
N ASP A 58 13.88 -1.72 11.07
CA ASP A 58 14.12 -1.09 12.37
C ASP A 58 15.16 0.02 12.15
N HIS A 59 14.70 1.17 11.66
CA HIS A 59 15.46 2.41 11.61
C HIS A 59 15.28 3.18 12.92
N SER A 60 15.20 2.43 14.02
CA SER A 60 15.48 2.92 15.38
C SER A 60 16.99 3.16 15.48
N SER A 61 17.49 4.10 14.68
CA SER A 61 18.85 4.60 14.82
C SER A 61 18.80 5.79 15.79
N VAL A 62 19.12 5.47 17.05
CA VAL A 62 19.69 6.32 18.13
C VAL A 62 18.99 7.65 18.40
#